data_AF-A0A1L3ZV84-F1
#
_entry.id   AF-A0A1L3ZV84-F1
#
_cell.length_a   1.000
_cell.length_b   1.000
_cell.length_c   1.000
_cell.angle_alpha   90.00
_cell.angle_beta   90.00
_cell.angle_gamma   90.00
#
_symmetry.space_group_name_H-M   'P 1'
#
loop_
_entity.id
_entity.type
_entity.pdbx_description
1 polymer ?
#
loop_
_entity_poly.entity_id
_entity_poly.type
_entity_poly.pdbx_seq_one_letter_code
_entity_poly.pdbx_strand_id
1 'polypeptide(L)'
;MKTPQAFTPPDYDVADVEAFQALARGDCPSHLQQRALRWVIEAAAGTYDLSYRPTSDRDTCFAEGRRFVGLQIVKMLKIDKQKLKKGDDNG
;
A
#
# COMPACT_ATOMS: atom_id res chain seq x y z
N MET A 1 -16.48 11.09 -13.49
CA MET A 1 -16.24 10.26 -12.29
C MET A 1 -15.67 11.19 -11.21
N LYS A 2 -16.28 11.28 -10.02
CA LYS A 2 -15.71 12.08 -8.92
C LYS A 2 -14.45 11.38 -8.41
N THR A 3 -13.33 12.08 -8.32
CA THR A 3 -12.13 11.54 -7.68
C THR A 3 -12.43 11.31 -6.21
N PRO A 4 -12.20 10.11 -5.65
CA PRO A 4 -12.41 9.86 -4.23
C PRO A 4 -11.60 10.85 -3.38
N GLN A 5 -12.19 11.27 -2.25
CA GLN A 5 -11.51 12.14 -1.31
C GLN A 5 -10.28 11.40 -0.76
N ALA A 6 -9.12 12.04 -0.81
CA ALA A 6 -7.87 11.37 -0.46
C ALA A 6 -7.81 10.94 1.01
N PHE A 7 -8.60 11.59 1.88
CA PHE A 7 -8.62 11.34 3.33
C PHE A 7 -9.74 10.40 3.79
N THR A 8 -10.68 10.03 2.92
CA THR A 8 -11.72 9.06 3.29
C THR A 8 -11.15 7.64 3.25
N PRO A 9 -11.53 6.76 4.19
CA PRO A 9 -11.21 5.34 4.08
C PRO A 9 -11.64 4.79 2.72
N PRO A 10 -10.81 3.98 2.05
CA PRO A 10 -11.20 3.33 0.80
C PRO A 10 -12.25 2.25 1.06
N ASP A 11 -12.98 1.88 0.00
CA ASP A 11 -13.92 0.76 0.05
C ASP A 11 -13.19 -0.57 0.35
N TYR A 12 -13.90 -1.47 1.02
CA TYR A 12 -13.44 -2.81 1.35
C TYR A 12 -14.60 -3.80 1.27
N ASP A 13 -14.28 -5.06 1.02
CA ASP A 13 -15.24 -6.16 1.14
C ASP A 13 -14.97 -7.04 2.36
N VAL A 14 -15.82 -8.04 2.58
CA VAL A 14 -15.71 -8.99 3.71
C VAL A 14 -14.38 -9.75 3.67
N ALA A 15 -13.87 -10.08 2.47
CA ALA A 15 -12.64 -10.82 2.32
C ALA A 15 -11.40 -9.97 2.62
N ASP A 16 -11.45 -8.65 2.40
CA ASP A 16 -10.40 -7.73 2.87
C ASP A 16 -10.33 -7.72 4.40
N VAL A 17 -11.48 -7.60 5.05
CA VAL A 17 -11.57 -7.62 6.53
C VAL A 17 -11.06 -8.95 7.09
N GLU A 18 -11.51 -10.07 6.52
CA GLU A 18 -11.05 -11.40 6.91
C GLU A 18 -9.53 -11.53 6.74
N ALA A 19 -8.97 -11.04 5.64
CA ALA A 19 -7.54 -11.09 5.38
C ALA A 19 -6.72 -10.34 6.45
N PHE A 20 -7.14 -9.13 6.83
CA PHE A 20 -6.47 -8.37 7.89
C PHE A 20 -6.64 -8.98 9.27
N GLN A 21 -7.81 -9.53 9.58
CA GLN A 21 -8.03 -10.23 10.85
C GLN A 21 -7.17 -11.48 10.95
N ALA A 22 -7.06 -12.27 9.88
CA ALA A 22 -6.20 -13.45 9.85
C ALA A 22 -4.70 -13.07 9.90
N LEU A 23 -4.30 -11.96 9.28
CA LEU A 23 -2.94 -11.40 9.45
C LEU A 23 -2.67 -11.04 10.91
N ALA A 24 -3.61 -10.35 11.57
CA ALA A 24 -3.46 -9.94 12.96
C ALA A 24 -3.36 -11.12 13.93
N ARG A 25 -4.07 -12.22 13.66
CA ARG A 25 -3.96 -13.48 14.42
C ARG A 25 -2.68 -14.27 14.14
N GLY A 26 -2.02 -14.02 13.01
CA GLY A 26 -0.84 -14.76 12.57
C GLY A 26 -1.15 -16.09 11.86
N ASP A 27 -2.41 -16.32 11.46
CA ASP A 27 -2.89 -17.56 10.83
C ASP A 27 -3.37 -17.36 9.38
N CYS A 28 -2.98 -16.24 8.76
CA CYS A 28 -3.44 -15.84 7.42
C CYS A 28 -3.03 -16.84 6.33
N PRO A 29 -3.99 -17.49 5.62
CA PRO A 29 -3.70 -18.32 4.46
C PRO A 29 -3.08 -17.53 3.30
N SER A 30 -2.28 -18.18 2.45
CA SER A 30 -1.51 -17.52 1.39
C SER A 30 -2.33 -16.60 0.46
N HIS A 31 -3.55 -17.00 0.10
CA HIS A 31 -4.41 -16.18 -0.76
C HIS A 31 -4.91 -14.90 -0.06
N LEU A 32 -5.19 -14.97 1.25
CA LEU A 32 -5.56 -13.81 2.06
C LEU A 32 -4.35 -12.91 2.34
N GLN A 33 -3.14 -13.46 2.51
CA GLN A 33 -1.92 -12.65 2.63
C GLN A 33 -1.70 -11.78 1.39
N GLN A 34 -1.81 -12.38 0.20
CA GLN A 34 -1.68 -11.66 -1.07
C GLN A 34 -2.80 -10.63 -1.24
N ARG A 35 -4.03 -10.98 -0.85
CA ARG A 35 -5.17 -10.07 -0.86
C ARG A 35 -4.95 -8.85 0.01
N ALA A 36 -4.57 -9.04 1.28
CA ALA A 36 -4.29 -7.94 2.20
C ALA A 36 -3.17 -7.05 1.70
N LEU A 37 -2.05 -7.64 1.22
CA LEU A 37 -0.95 -6.89 0.65
C LEU A 37 -1.39 -6.05 -0.55
N ARG A 38 -2.19 -6.63 -1.46
CA ARG A 38 -2.76 -5.91 -2.60
C ARG A 38 -3.65 -4.75 -2.15
N TRP A 39 -4.54 -4.98 -1.19
CA TRP A 39 -5.43 -3.94 -0.67
C TRP A 39 -4.66 -2.78 -0.02
N VAL A 40 -3.58 -3.06 0.74
CA VAL A 40 -2.73 -1.98 1.27
C VAL A 40 -2.14 -1.13 0.13
N ILE A 41 -1.61 -1.76 -0.92
CA ILE A 41 -0.93 -1.06 -2.01
C ILE A 41 -1.93 -0.27 -2.87
N GLU A 42 -3.01 -0.92 -3.29
CA GLU A 42 -3.94 -0.38 -4.28
C GLU A 42 -4.99 0.52 -3.64
N ALA A 43 -5.62 0.07 -2.55
CA ALA A 43 -6.72 0.80 -1.92
C ALA A 43 -6.21 1.76 -0.82
N ALA A 44 -5.51 1.25 0.20
CA ALA A 44 -5.10 2.07 1.35
C ALA A 44 -4.02 3.10 0.99
N ALA A 45 -3.05 2.75 0.15
CA ALA A 45 -2.00 3.67 -0.27
C ALA A 45 -2.34 4.42 -1.58
N GLY A 46 -3.27 3.92 -2.41
CA GLY A 46 -3.55 4.53 -3.71
C GLY A 46 -2.32 4.57 -4.61
N THR A 47 -1.43 3.57 -4.51
CA THR A 47 -0.06 3.65 -5.06
C THR A 47 -0.03 3.91 -6.56
N TYR A 48 -1.03 3.38 -7.28
CA TYR A 48 -1.13 3.48 -8.74
C TYR A 48 -2.12 4.55 -9.20
N ASP A 49 -2.80 5.22 -8.28
CA ASP A 49 -3.76 6.27 -8.59
C ASP A 49 -3.06 7.61 -8.87
N LEU A 50 -3.69 8.44 -9.70
CA LEU A 50 -3.28 9.83 -9.86
C LEU A 50 -3.56 10.59 -8.55
N SER A 51 -2.54 11.22 -7.99
CA SER A 51 -2.58 11.96 -6.72
C SER A 51 -3.09 13.38 -6.84
N TYR A 52 -3.03 13.99 -8.03
CA TYR A 52 -3.47 15.37 -8.27
C TYR A 52 -4.95 15.57 -7.91
N ARG A 53 -5.24 16.61 -7.12
CA ARG A 53 -6.60 17.03 -6.73
C ARG A 53 -6.78 18.51 -7.09
N PRO A 54 -7.53 18.83 -8.16
CA PRO A 54 -7.57 20.19 -8.71
C PRO A 54 -8.22 21.22 -7.79
N THR A 55 -8.97 20.78 -6.78
CA THR A 55 -9.72 21.64 -5.87
C THR A 55 -9.01 21.92 -4.54
N SER A 56 -7.93 21.20 -4.23
CA SER A 56 -7.23 21.30 -2.93
C SER A 56 -5.80 20.76 -3.02
N ASP A 57 -4.82 21.64 -2.83
CA ASP A 57 -3.41 21.25 -2.70
C ASP A 57 -3.19 20.35 -1.47
N ARG A 58 -3.93 20.58 -0.38
CA ARG A 58 -3.85 19.75 0.84
C ARG A 58 -4.28 18.32 0.57
N ASP A 59 -5.32 18.13 -0.24
CA ASP A 59 -5.81 16.80 -0.61
C ASP A 59 -4.77 16.09 -1.50
N THR A 60 -4.12 16.83 -2.40
CA THR A 60 -2.99 16.32 -3.19
C THR A 60 -1.83 15.89 -2.30
N CYS A 61 -1.42 16.73 -1.34
CA CYS A 61 -0.38 16.40 -0.36
C CYS A 61 -0.71 15.15 0.44
N PHE A 62 -1.98 15.01 0.88
CA PHE A 62 -2.42 13.82 1.61
C PHE A 62 -2.37 12.55 0.73
N ALA A 63 -2.82 12.65 -0.53
CA ALA A 63 -2.74 11.55 -1.49
C ALA A 63 -1.29 11.12 -1.75
N GLU A 64 -0.37 12.07 -1.90
CA GLU A 64 1.06 11.78 -2.06
C GLU A 64 1.68 11.13 -0.81
N GLY A 65 1.28 11.57 0.38
CA GLY A 65 1.72 10.94 1.64
C GLY A 65 1.31 9.46 1.72
N ARG A 66 0.07 9.14 1.34
CA ARG A 66 -0.40 7.74 1.24
C ARG A 66 0.37 6.96 0.18
N ARG A 67 0.52 7.54 -1.01
CA ARG A 67 1.25 6.94 -2.13
C ARG A 67 2.70 6.62 -1.77
N PHE A 68 3.35 7.50 -1.01
CA PHE A 68 4.72 7.28 -0.52
C PHE A 68 4.85 5.99 0.29
N VAL A 69 3.91 5.70 1.21
CA VAL A 69 3.90 4.45 2.00
C VAL A 69 3.79 3.23 1.09
N GLY A 70 2.87 3.28 0.11
CA GLY A 70 2.71 2.21 -0.86
C GLY A 70 3.95 1.97 -1.72
N LEU A 71 4.63 3.04 -2.14
CA LEU A 71 5.89 2.95 -2.88
C LEU A 71 7.00 2.27 -2.06
N GLN A 72 7.05 2.45 -0.73
CA GLN A 72 8.01 1.72 0.11
C GLN A 72 7.74 0.22 0.09
N ILE A 73 6.47 -0.19 0.15
CA ILE A 73 6.08 -1.60 0.06
C ILE A 73 6.45 -2.16 -1.32
N VAL A 74 6.09 -1.46 -2.41
CA VAL A 74 6.43 -1.87 -3.78
C VAL A 74 7.94 -1.99 -3.97
N LYS A 75 8.74 -1.09 -3.37
CA LYS A 75 10.20 -1.20 -3.35
C LYS A 75 10.64 -2.50 -2.68
N MET A 76 10.13 -2.83 -1.49
CA MET A 76 10.47 -4.10 -0.80
C MET A 76 10.15 -5.34 -1.63
N LEU A 77 9.04 -5.31 -2.38
CA LEU A 77 8.65 -6.41 -3.27
C LEU A 77 9.54 -6.56 -4.50
N LYS A 78 10.21 -5.49 -4.92
CA LYS A 78 11.02 -5.44 -6.16
C LYS A 78 12.53 -5.40 -5.91
N ILE A 79 12.98 -5.19 -4.68
CA ILE A 79 14.40 -5.18 -4.36
C ILE A 79 15.02 -6.55 -4.69
N ASP A 80 16.12 -6.50 -5.43
CA ASP A 80 16.99 -7.65 -5.62
C ASP A 80 17.77 -7.94 -4.33
N LYS A 81 17.36 -9.01 -3.66
CA LYS A 81 17.95 -9.48 -2.39
C LYS A 81 19.43 -9.85 -2.52
N GLN A 82 19.92 -10.21 -3.71
CA GLN A 82 21.33 -10.56 -3.91
C GLN A 82 22.22 -9.32 -3.88
N LYS A 83 21.70 -8.17 -4.34
CA LYS A 83 22.43 -6.89 -4.33
C LYS A 83 22.51 -6.25 -2.94
N LEU A 84 21.57 -6.56 -2.04
CA LEU A 84 21.60 -6.07 -0.66
C LEU A 84 22.77 -6.66 0.15
N LYS A 85 23.07 -7.96 -0.02
CA LYS A 85 24.12 -8.66 0.74
C LYS A 85 25.53 -8.14 0.49
N LYS A 86 25.78 -7.49 -0.65
CA LYS A 86 27.12 -7.01 -1.05
C LYS A 86 27.48 -5.64 -0.46
N GLY A 87 26.54 -4.96 0.21
CA GLY A 87 26.73 -3.64 0.81
C GLY A 87 27.27 -3.65 2.24
N ASP A 88 27.15 -4.77 2.96
CA ASP A 88 27.50 -4.88 4.39
C ASP A 88 28.93 -5.42 4.63
N ASP A 89 29.66 -5.81 3.57
CA ASP A 89 31.04 -6.32 3.66
C ASP A 89 32.11 -5.22 3.47
N ASN A 90 31.72 -3.94 3.40
CA ASN A 90 32.63 -2.79 3.22
C ASN A 90 32.37 -1.66 4.25
N GLY A 91 32.22 -2.03 5.52
CA GLY A 91 32.11 -1.11 6.66
C GLY A 91 32.66 -1.72 7.93
#